data_AF-A0A8J6GWT4-F1
#
_entry.id   AF-A0A8J6GWT4-F1
#
_cell.length_a   1.000
_cell.length_b   1.000
_cell.length_c   1.000
_cell.angle_alpha   90.00
_cell.angle_beta   90.00
_cell.angle_gamma   90.00
#
_symmetry.space_group_name_H-M   'P 1'
#
loop_
_entity.id
_entity.type
_entity.pdbx_description
1 polymer ?
#
loop_
_entity_poly.entity_id
_entity_poly.type
_entity_poly.pdbx_seq_one_letter_code
_entity_poly.pdbx_strand_id
1 'polypeptide(L)'
;MAVLASFVWVLVGCISSAVAEDSNISDLYPPFWEESPEELSDYRLEDGKHIINPWVFTDRMGLYRILLNRTAPYFASYGPENEQNLFWGLPLQFGWQHSSGKKEPYFPKYQYIPKYMKLPSSDFDGLLKNLWAAHTSSLGYPLSVFEDRYAYYSDQESKFEKNWAIAVDYIAAAYYPTTLIRTHGFQKGLPPRILLDTDIAPFIADFTATQNTVLLSLTALGDTDRLTGKKVLKTNGKQSELYVLEEYI
;
A
#
# COMPACT_ATOMS: atom_id res chain seq x y z
N MET A 1 11.06 -18.00 -16.58
CA MET A 1 11.80 -16.80 -16.12
C MET A 1 11.28 -15.54 -16.81
N ALA A 2 11.23 -15.46 -18.16
CA ALA A 2 10.75 -14.27 -18.88
C ALA A 2 9.26 -13.90 -18.64
N VAL A 3 8.36 -14.89 -18.53
CA VAL A 3 6.90 -14.67 -18.30
C VAL A 3 6.58 -14.19 -16.87
N LEU A 4 7.54 -14.26 -15.95
CA LEU A 4 7.34 -13.87 -14.54
C LEU A 4 7.76 -12.43 -14.26
N ALA A 5 8.81 -11.97 -14.97
CA ALA A 5 9.14 -10.56 -14.99
C ALA A 5 7.95 -9.74 -15.53
N SER A 6 7.25 -10.23 -16.56
CA SER A 6 6.15 -9.49 -17.18
C SER A 6 4.96 -9.20 -16.26
N PHE A 7 4.64 -10.02 -15.25
CA PHE A 7 3.51 -9.72 -14.36
C PHE A 7 3.85 -8.67 -13.30
N VAL A 8 5.08 -8.70 -12.77
CA VAL A 8 5.58 -7.62 -11.91
C VAL A 8 5.66 -6.34 -12.73
N TRP A 9 6.12 -6.39 -13.97
CA TRP A 9 6.13 -5.23 -14.89
C TRP A 9 4.76 -4.83 -15.40
N VAL A 10 3.72 -5.67 -15.35
CA VAL A 10 2.32 -5.26 -15.62
C VAL A 10 1.75 -4.57 -14.39
N LEU A 11 1.99 -5.07 -13.18
CA LEU A 11 1.65 -4.34 -11.95
C LEU A 11 2.40 -2.99 -11.88
N VAL A 12 3.72 -3.00 -12.12
CA VAL A 12 4.62 -1.82 -12.20
C VAL A 12 4.39 -0.98 -13.47
N GLY A 13 3.79 -1.55 -14.52
CA GLY A 13 3.47 -0.87 -15.78
C GLY A 13 2.14 -0.15 -15.74
N CYS A 14 1.10 -0.76 -15.15
CA CYS A 14 -0.14 -0.09 -14.76
C CYS A 14 0.12 1.06 -13.76
N ILE A 15 1.22 0.97 -13.03
CA ILE A 15 1.78 1.97 -12.10
C ILE A 15 2.41 3.18 -12.81
N SER A 16 2.74 3.07 -14.10
CA SER A 16 3.52 4.09 -14.83
C SER A 16 2.66 5.00 -15.72
N SER A 17 1.35 4.76 -15.83
CA SER A 17 0.42 5.59 -16.60
C SER A 17 -0.20 6.75 -15.80
N ALA A 18 0.43 7.18 -14.70
CA ALA A 18 0.13 8.49 -14.11
C ALA A 18 0.72 9.58 -15.03
N VAL A 19 0.12 9.77 -16.19
CA VAL A 19 0.14 11.08 -16.85
C VAL A 19 -0.46 12.03 -15.83
N ALA A 20 0.25 13.11 -15.51
CA ALA A 20 -0.29 14.19 -14.71
C ALA A 20 -1.57 14.68 -15.40
N GLU A 21 -2.72 14.16 -14.99
CA GLU A 21 -3.96 14.92 -15.09
C GLU A 21 -3.72 16.18 -14.26
N ASP A 22 -4.04 17.36 -14.80
CA ASP A 22 -4.02 18.65 -14.09
C ASP A 22 -5.06 18.62 -12.94
N SER A 23 -4.78 17.77 -11.95
CA SER A 23 -5.57 17.54 -10.75
C SER A 23 -4.93 18.40 -9.68
N ASN A 24 -5.73 19.09 -8.87
CA ASN A 24 -5.15 19.70 -7.69
C ASN A 24 -4.57 18.58 -6.81
N ILE A 25 -3.44 18.82 -6.14
CA ILE A 25 -2.83 17.82 -5.27
C ILE A 25 -3.80 17.30 -4.19
N SER A 26 -4.74 18.17 -3.76
CA SER A 26 -5.81 17.83 -2.82
C SER A 26 -6.77 16.77 -3.36
N ASP A 27 -6.94 16.68 -4.67
CA ASP A 27 -7.79 15.68 -5.32
C ASP A 27 -7.18 14.27 -5.20
N LEU A 28 -5.88 14.18 -4.88
CA LEU A 28 -5.18 12.92 -4.67
C LEU A 28 -5.28 12.42 -3.23
N TYR A 29 -5.77 13.23 -2.30
CA TYR A 29 -5.87 12.87 -0.89
C TYR A 29 -6.99 11.86 -0.65
N PRO A 30 -6.83 11.00 0.37
CA PRO A 30 -7.87 10.02 0.70
C PRO A 30 -9.16 10.72 1.20
N PRO A 31 -10.29 10.01 1.24
CA PRO A 31 -11.53 10.54 1.78
C PRO A 31 -11.36 11.10 3.19
N PHE A 32 -12.12 12.15 3.51
CA PHE A 32 -12.15 12.82 4.81
C PHE A 32 -10.79 13.32 5.31
N TRP A 33 -9.86 13.63 4.41
CA TRP A 33 -8.51 14.06 4.76
C TRP A 33 -8.52 15.35 5.60
N GLU A 34 -9.26 16.37 5.15
CA GLU A 34 -9.32 17.67 5.81
C GLU A 34 -10.07 17.63 7.14
N GLU A 35 -11.05 16.73 7.26
CA GLU A 35 -11.81 16.48 8.49
C GLU A 35 -11.03 15.65 9.52
N SER A 36 -9.90 15.07 9.13
CA SER A 36 -9.07 14.24 10.00
C SER A 36 -8.03 15.07 10.77
N PRO A 37 -7.76 14.76 12.05
CA PRO A 37 -6.74 15.42 12.87
C PRO A 37 -5.38 15.56 12.19
N GLU A 38 -4.72 16.72 12.33
CA GLU A 38 -3.40 16.98 11.73
C GLU A 38 -2.26 17.04 12.75
N GLU A 39 -2.61 17.21 14.03
CA GLU A 39 -1.73 17.13 15.18
C GLU A 39 -2.38 16.40 16.37
N LEU A 40 -1.56 15.99 17.35
CA LEU A 40 -2.07 15.24 18.52
C LEU A 40 -3.05 16.07 19.36
N SER A 41 -2.91 17.40 19.34
CA SER A 41 -3.78 18.36 20.05
C SER A 41 -5.22 18.34 19.56
N ASP A 42 -5.45 17.96 18.29
CA ASP A 42 -6.79 17.95 17.69
C ASP A 42 -7.67 16.82 18.25
N TYR A 43 -7.05 15.78 18.83
CA TYR A 43 -7.79 14.69 19.46
C TYR A 43 -8.38 15.10 20.80
N ARG A 44 -9.55 14.53 21.10
CA ARG A 44 -10.24 14.72 22.37
C ARG A 44 -9.32 14.43 23.55
N LEU A 45 -9.26 15.38 24.49
CA LEU A 45 -8.52 15.24 25.74
C LEU A 45 -9.46 14.73 26.84
N GLU A 46 -9.13 13.60 27.46
CA GLU A 46 -9.81 13.07 28.63
C GLU A 46 -8.77 12.70 29.69
N ASP A 47 -8.96 13.16 30.93
CA ASP A 47 -8.04 12.90 32.05
C ASP A 47 -6.56 13.19 31.74
N GLY A 48 -6.30 14.27 30.98
CA GLY A 48 -4.95 14.67 30.58
C GLY A 48 -4.29 13.78 29.52
N LYS A 49 -5.06 12.92 28.85
CA LYS A 49 -4.60 12.04 27.76
C LYS A 49 -5.41 12.29 26.50
N HIS A 50 -4.73 12.30 25.35
CA HIS A 50 -5.41 12.31 24.06
C HIS A 50 -6.03 10.94 23.80
N ILE A 51 -7.32 10.93 23.49
CA ILE A 51 -8.10 9.74 23.20
C ILE A 51 -8.20 9.61 21.67
N ILE A 52 -7.75 8.47 21.16
CA ILE A 52 -7.74 8.15 19.74
C ILE A 52 -8.51 6.86 19.57
N ASN A 53 -9.61 6.89 18.83
CA ASN A 53 -10.40 5.69 18.55
C ASN A 53 -9.99 5.08 17.20
N PRO A 54 -9.23 3.98 17.17
CA PRO A 54 -8.77 3.37 15.92
C PRO A 54 -9.91 2.83 15.03
N TRP A 55 -11.13 2.70 15.56
CA TRP A 55 -12.28 2.23 14.82
C TRP A 55 -13.10 3.36 14.18
N VAL A 56 -12.78 4.62 14.50
CA VAL A 56 -13.33 5.79 13.82
C VAL A 56 -12.40 6.14 12.66
N PHE A 57 -12.97 6.28 11.46
CA PHE A 57 -12.19 6.45 10.23
C PHE A 57 -11.30 7.71 10.28
N THR A 58 -11.86 8.86 10.67
CA THR A 58 -11.14 10.13 10.75
C THR A 58 -10.05 10.11 11.82
N ASP A 59 -10.31 9.48 12.97
CA ASP A 59 -9.29 9.31 14.02
C ASP A 59 -8.11 8.45 13.52
N ARG A 60 -8.39 7.35 12.81
CA ARG A 60 -7.34 6.52 12.22
C ARG A 60 -6.60 7.27 11.12
N MET A 61 -7.31 7.98 10.26
CA MET A 61 -6.72 8.77 9.18
C MET A 61 -5.81 9.87 9.73
N GLY A 62 -6.23 10.53 10.81
CA GLY A 62 -5.44 11.57 11.47
C GLY A 62 -4.09 11.06 11.98
N LEU A 63 -3.99 9.81 12.43
CA LEU A 63 -2.70 9.22 12.81
C LEU A 63 -1.71 9.16 11.62
N TYR A 64 -2.21 8.87 10.42
CA TYR A 64 -1.38 8.89 9.20
C TYR A 64 -1.02 10.31 8.78
N ARG A 65 -1.97 11.26 8.89
CA ARG A 65 -1.72 12.68 8.61
C ARG A 65 -0.64 13.25 9.52
N ILE A 66 -0.70 12.94 10.83
CA ILE A 66 0.34 13.30 11.79
C ILE A 66 1.68 12.66 11.45
N LEU A 67 1.69 11.37 11.07
CA LEU A 67 2.91 10.69 10.66
C LEU A 67 3.55 11.39 9.45
N LEU A 68 2.77 11.71 8.42
CA LEU A 68 3.22 12.45 7.24
C LEU A 68 3.76 13.84 7.61
N ASN A 69 3.06 14.59 8.45
CA ASN A 69 3.49 15.91 8.92
C ASN A 69 4.81 15.85 9.71
N ARG A 70 4.93 14.90 10.65
CA ARG A 70 6.14 14.70 11.46
C ARG A 70 7.35 14.25 10.66
N THR A 71 7.11 13.64 9.50
CA THR A 71 8.16 13.09 8.64
C THR A 71 8.50 13.96 7.44
N ALA A 72 7.70 15.00 7.17
CA ALA A 72 7.90 15.91 6.05
C ALA A 72 9.33 16.50 5.96
N PRO A 73 10.02 16.87 7.07
CA PRO A 73 11.38 17.38 6.98
C PRO A 73 12.39 16.41 6.36
N TYR A 74 12.17 15.09 6.45
CA TYR A 74 13.04 14.08 5.83
C TYR A 74 12.85 13.98 4.32
N PHE A 75 11.72 14.48 3.79
CA PHE A 75 11.38 14.40 2.37
C PHE A 75 11.37 15.75 1.64
N ALA A 76 11.61 16.85 2.36
CA ALA A 76 11.54 18.21 1.83
C ALA A 76 12.50 18.47 0.66
N SER A 77 13.63 17.73 0.57
CA SER A 77 14.58 17.84 -0.54
C SER A 77 14.16 17.09 -1.81
N TYR A 78 13.16 16.19 -1.74
CA TYR A 78 12.78 15.32 -2.84
C TYR A 78 11.61 15.84 -3.66
N GLY A 79 10.77 16.71 -3.09
CA GLY A 79 9.68 17.36 -3.83
C GLY A 79 8.86 18.33 -2.97
N PRO A 80 8.00 19.13 -3.60
CA PRO A 80 7.13 20.08 -2.91
C PRO A 80 6.01 19.35 -2.15
N GLU A 81 5.34 20.08 -1.26
CA GLU A 81 4.03 19.69 -0.68
C GLU A 81 3.99 18.28 -0.06
N ASN A 82 5.14 17.80 0.41
CA ASN A 82 5.32 16.48 1.02
C ASN A 82 4.95 15.31 0.08
N GLU A 83 4.82 15.51 -1.24
CA GLU A 83 4.30 14.51 -2.18
C GLU A 83 5.18 13.26 -2.30
N GLN A 84 6.50 13.44 -2.11
CA GLN A 84 7.51 12.37 -2.19
C GLN A 84 7.67 11.59 -0.88
N ASN A 85 6.85 11.90 0.12
CA ASN A 85 6.89 11.17 1.38
C ASN A 85 6.45 9.73 1.20
N LEU A 86 7.32 8.80 1.58
CA LEU A 86 7.07 7.38 1.38
C LEU A 86 5.93 6.84 2.27
N PHE A 87 5.47 7.60 3.27
CA PHE A 87 4.36 7.19 4.13
C PHE A 87 2.97 7.40 3.50
N TRP A 88 2.87 7.99 2.30
CA TRP A 88 1.58 8.16 1.60
C TRP A 88 0.86 6.85 1.31
N GLY A 89 1.60 5.74 1.16
CA GLY A 89 0.99 4.44 0.89
C GLY A 89 -0.05 3.97 1.92
N LEU A 90 0.15 4.30 3.20
CA LEU A 90 -0.75 3.88 4.29
C LEU A 90 -2.12 4.61 4.27
N PRO A 91 -2.19 5.96 4.31
CA PRO A 91 -3.45 6.69 4.28
C PRO A 91 -4.19 6.48 2.96
N LEU A 92 -3.48 6.39 1.83
CA LEU A 92 -4.11 6.08 0.55
C LEU A 92 -4.73 4.69 0.56
N GLN A 93 -3.99 3.65 0.98
CA GLN A 93 -4.53 2.29 1.09
C GLN A 93 -5.76 2.23 1.99
N PHE A 94 -5.71 2.92 3.13
CA PHE A 94 -6.83 2.99 4.07
C PHE A 94 -8.05 3.72 3.48
N GLY A 95 -7.81 4.83 2.75
CA GLY A 95 -8.84 5.54 2.02
C GLY A 95 -9.51 4.67 0.94
N TRP A 96 -8.74 3.90 0.17
CA TRP A 96 -9.28 2.97 -0.83
C TRP A 96 -10.14 1.86 -0.20
N GLN A 97 -9.70 1.29 0.93
CA GLN A 97 -10.50 0.30 1.65
C GLN A 97 -11.85 0.87 2.07
N HIS A 98 -11.85 2.09 2.63
CA HIS A 98 -13.08 2.78 3.02
C HIS A 98 -14.01 3.05 1.83
N SER A 99 -13.50 3.68 0.76
CA SER A 99 -14.29 4.03 -0.43
C SER A 99 -14.86 2.82 -1.15
N SER A 100 -14.15 1.69 -1.14
CA SER A 100 -14.62 0.45 -1.79
C SER A 100 -15.61 -0.36 -0.94
N GLY A 101 -16.01 0.17 0.22
CA GLY A 101 -16.94 -0.48 1.14
C GLY A 101 -16.32 -1.64 1.92
N LYS A 102 -15.00 -1.85 1.84
CA LYS A 102 -14.30 -2.88 2.62
C LYS A 102 -14.33 -2.48 4.09
N LYS A 103 -15.01 -3.28 4.90
CA LYS A 103 -15.03 -3.10 6.35
C LYS A 103 -13.78 -3.77 6.91
N GLU A 104 -12.69 -3.01 6.99
CA GLU A 104 -11.42 -3.56 7.47
C GLU A 104 -11.48 -3.89 8.97
N PRO A 105 -11.00 -5.07 9.42
CA PRO A 105 -10.88 -5.41 10.84
C PRO A 105 -9.52 -5.08 11.48
N TYR A 106 -8.53 -4.52 10.78
CA TYR A 106 -7.14 -4.50 11.27
C TYR A 106 -6.36 -3.18 11.16
N PHE A 107 -5.55 -2.94 12.20
CA PHE A 107 -4.54 -1.89 12.35
C PHE A 107 -3.15 -2.52 12.40
N PRO A 108 -2.21 -2.24 11.48
CA PRO A 108 -0.83 -2.71 11.59
C PRO A 108 -0.15 -2.25 12.88
N LYS A 109 0.67 -3.11 13.48
CA LYS A 109 1.53 -2.73 14.62
C LYS A 109 2.65 -1.82 14.11
N TYR A 110 2.43 -0.51 14.15
CA TYR A 110 3.37 0.54 13.71
C TYR A 110 4.52 0.85 14.69
N GLN A 111 4.71 0.04 15.73
CA GLN A 111 5.63 0.32 16.84
C GLN A 111 7.11 0.47 16.40
N TYR A 112 7.46 0.07 15.18
CA TYR A 112 8.85 0.06 14.71
C TYR A 112 9.23 1.26 13.82
N ILE A 113 8.28 2.00 13.24
CA ILE A 113 8.59 3.11 12.30
C ILE A 113 9.48 4.20 12.93
N PRO A 114 9.20 4.69 14.15
CA PRO A 114 10.04 5.73 14.78
C PRO A 114 11.46 5.25 15.10
N LYS A 115 11.69 3.93 15.22
CA LYS A 115 13.01 3.34 15.44
C LYS A 115 13.87 3.41 14.18
N TYR A 116 13.25 3.23 13.01
CA TYR A 116 13.95 3.23 11.73
C TYR A 116 14.29 4.65 11.22
N MET A 117 13.52 5.68 11.62
CA MET A 117 13.79 7.08 11.26
C MET A 117 14.92 7.74 12.05
N LYS A 118 15.32 7.16 13.20
CA LYS A 118 16.37 7.73 14.08
C LYS A 118 17.78 7.25 13.73
N LEU A 119 17.95 6.43 12.69
CA LEU A 119 19.26 5.91 12.29
C LEU A 119 20.05 7.00 11.52
N PRO A 120 21.36 7.14 11.77
CA PRO A 120 22.21 8.12 11.11
C PRO A 120 22.58 7.65 9.70
N SER A 121 21.58 7.66 8.82
CA SER A 121 21.60 7.35 7.38
C SER A 121 20.12 7.20 7.01
N SER A 122 19.59 7.84 5.98
CA SER A 122 19.93 7.52 4.59
C SER A 122 19.19 8.46 3.67
N ASP A 123 19.72 8.61 2.47
CA ASP A 123 18.99 9.04 1.28
C ASP A 123 17.63 8.34 1.08
N PHE A 124 16.91 8.76 0.04
CA PHE A 124 15.59 8.24 -0.31
C PHE A 124 15.52 6.70 -0.35
N ASP A 125 16.55 6.05 -0.88
CA ASP A 125 16.59 4.60 -1.05
C ASP A 125 16.76 3.85 0.27
N GLY A 126 17.60 4.33 1.18
CA GLY A 126 17.69 3.72 2.50
C GLY A 126 16.44 3.94 3.34
N LEU A 127 15.75 5.09 3.20
CA LEU A 127 14.43 5.31 3.80
C LEU A 127 13.39 4.33 3.24
N LEU A 128 13.37 4.13 1.93
CA LEU A 128 12.48 3.19 1.23
C LEU A 128 12.72 1.74 1.64
N LYS A 129 13.98 1.33 1.76
CA LYS A 129 14.34 0.00 2.25
C LYS A 129 13.86 -0.24 3.67
N ASN A 130 14.06 0.74 4.55
CA ASN A 130 13.61 0.65 5.94
C ASN A 130 12.07 0.60 6.05
N LEU A 131 11.36 1.40 5.25
CA LEU A 131 9.90 1.37 5.17
C LEU A 131 9.39 -0.02 4.80
N TRP A 132 9.88 -0.59 3.69
CA TRP A 132 9.42 -1.90 3.22
C TRP A 132 9.78 -3.03 4.18
N ALA A 133 10.94 -2.95 4.85
CA ALA A 133 11.31 -3.89 5.90
C ALA A 133 10.34 -3.83 7.09
N ALA A 134 9.96 -2.63 7.53
CA ALA A 134 8.99 -2.44 8.60
C ALA A 134 7.58 -2.91 8.18
N HIS A 135 7.15 -2.56 6.97
CA HIS A 135 5.84 -2.92 6.43
C HIS A 135 5.67 -4.43 6.32
N THR A 136 6.58 -5.12 5.63
CA THR A 136 6.51 -6.58 5.44
C THR A 136 6.62 -7.34 6.77
N SER A 137 7.45 -6.87 7.71
CA SER A 137 7.51 -7.45 9.06
C SER A 137 6.17 -7.34 9.80
N SER A 138 5.39 -6.29 9.55
CA SER A 138 4.07 -6.10 10.16
C SER A 138 2.97 -6.98 9.55
N LEU A 139 3.15 -7.47 8.31
CA LEU A 139 2.18 -8.30 7.58
C LEU A 139 2.23 -9.80 7.93
N GLY A 140 3.35 -10.29 8.49
CA GLY A 140 3.49 -11.72 8.83
C GLY A 140 2.53 -12.20 9.92
N TYR A 141 2.13 -11.33 10.84
CA TYR A 141 1.23 -11.67 11.96
C TYR A 141 -0.26 -11.66 11.57
N PRO A 142 -0.78 -10.66 10.84
CA PRO A 142 -2.21 -10.58 10.52
C PRO A 142 -2.73 -11.70 9.62
N LEU A 143 -1.93 -12.16 8.65
CA LEU A 143 -2.40 -13.10 7.64
C LEU A 143 -2.84 -14.46 8.20
N SER A 144 -2.27 -14.90 9.33
CA SER A 144 -2.65 -16.15 10.00
C SER A 144 -3.71 -15.96 11.08
N VAL A 145 -3.81 -14.75 11.64
CA VAL A 145 -4.70 -14.46 12.78
C VAL A 145 -6.12 -14.13 12.33
N PHE A 146 -6.30 -13.57 11.13
CA PHE A 146 -7.59 -13.12 10.61
C PHE A 146 -8.14 -14.00 9.48
N GLU A 147 -7.67 -15.24 9.36
CA GLU A 147 -8.15 -16.16 8.31
C GLU A 147 -9.65 -16.46 8.46
N ASP A 148 -10.18 -16.42 9.67
CA ASP A 148 -11.61 -16.55 9.98
C ASP A 148 -12.46 -15.44 9.33
N ARG A 149 -11.87 -14.26 9.07
CA ARG A 149 -12.58 -13.12 8.51
C ARG A 149 -12.97 -13.31 7.05
N TYR A 150 -12.29 -14.20 6.32
CA TYR A 150 -12.66 -14.54 4.94
C TYR A 150 -14.04 -15.22 4.88
N ALA A 151 -14.55 -15.78 5.98
CA ALA A 151 -15.89 -16.36 6.02
C ALA A 151 -17.03 -15.34 5.80
N TYR A 152 -16.74 -14.03 5.92
CA TYR A 152 -17.72 -12.96 5.69
C TYR A 152 -17.69 -12.41 4.25
N TYR A 153 -16.79 -12.91 3.41
CA TYR A 153 -16.58 -12.43 2.05
C TYR A 153 -16.92 -13.51 1.02
N SER A 154 -17.20 -13.07 -0.21
CA SER A 154 -17.33 -13.96 -1.36
C SER A 154 -16.01 -14.71 -1.61
N ASP A 155 -16.07 -15.79 -2.39
CA ASP A 155 -14.85 -16.51 -2.76
C ASP A 155 -13.94 -15.63 -3.64
N GLN A 156 -14.53 -14.77 -4.47
CA GLN A 156 -13.79 -13.84 -5.32
C GLN A 156 -13.06 -12.77 -4.50
N GLU A 157 -13.74 -12.17 -3.51
CA GLU A 157 -13.13 -11.15 -2.65
C GLU A 157 -12.03 -11.78 -1.79
N SER A 158 -12.30 -12.93 -1.17
CA SER A 158 -11.31 -13.65 -0.37
C SER A 158 -10.07 -14.04 -1.19
N LYS A 159 -10.27 -14.47 -2.44
CA LYS A 159 -9.17 -14.78 -3.36
C LYS A 159 -8.38 -13.52 -3.72
N PHE A 160 -9.06 -12.43 -4.02
CA PHE A 160 -8.43 -11.15 -4.31
C PHE A 160 -7.59 -10.65 -3.13
N GLU A 161 -8.13 -10.61 -1.91
CA GLU A 161 -7.41 -10.13 -0.72
C GLU A 161 -6.14 -10.97 -0.45
N LYS A 162 -6.23 -12.30 -0.56
CA LYS A 162 -5.08 -13.20 -0.43
C LYS A 162 -4.02 -12.96 -1.52
N ASN A 163 -4.46 -12.74 -2.76
CA ASN A 163 -3.55 -12.42 -3.87
C ASN A 163 -2.93 -11.03 -3.70
N TRP A 164 -3.67 -10.07 -3.17
CA TRP A 164 -3.19 -8.73 -2.87
C TRP A 164 -2.10 -8.76 -1.80
N ALA A 165 -2.30 -9.50 -0.71
CA ALA A 165 -1.27 -9.69 0.31
C ALA A 165 0.03 -10.30 -0.26
N ILE A 166 -0.08 -11.29 -1.16
CA ILE A 166 1.09 -11.82 -1.88
C ILE A 166 1.72 -10.75 -2.76
N ALA A 167 0.93 -9.98 -3.51
CA ALA A 167 1.45 -8.93 -4.38
C ALA A 167 2.24 -7.87 -3.59
N VAL A 168 1.82 -7.54 -2.36
CA VAL A 168 2.56 -6.61 -1.49
C VAL A 168 3.97 -7.12 -1.17
N ASP A 169 4.19 -8.43 -0.99
CA ASP A 169 5.54 -9.01 -0.83
C ASP A 169 6.42 -8.71 -2.07
N TYR A 170 5.84 -8.80 -3.27
CA TYR A 170 6.55 -8.54 -4.52
C TYR A 170 6.81 -7.05 -4.75
N ILE A 171 5.85 -6.19 -4.41
CA ILE A 171 5.99 -4.73 -4.45
C ILE A 171 7.11 -4.29 -3.50
N ALA A 172 7.18 -4.89 -2.31
CA ALA A 172 8.25 -4.66 -1.35
C ALA A 172 9.61 -5.12 -1.88
N ALA A 173 9.69 -6.31 -2.48
CA ALA A 173 10.93 -6.83 -3.05
C ALA A 173 11.45 -5.99 -4.23
N ALA A 174 10.55 -5.30 -4.93
CA ALA A 174 10.87 -4.35 -6.01
C ALA A 174 11.20 -2.94 -5.49
N TYR A 175 11.17 -2.70 -4.18
CA TYR A 175 11.34 -1.37 -3.56
C TYR A 175 10.47 -0.31 -4.25
N TYR A 176 9.19 -0.60 -4.47
CA TYR A 176 8.30 0.36 -5.11
C TYR A 176 8.09 1.61 -4.24
N PRO A 177 8.33 2.85 -4.73
CA PRO A 177 8.14 4.06 -3.94
C PRO A 177 6.66 4.39 -3.72
N THR A 178 6.21 4.34 -2.47
CA THR A 178 4.82 4.61 -2.05
C THR A 178 4.55 6.11 -1.83
N THR A 179 4.90 6.94 -2.83
CA THR A 179 4.65 8.39 -2.83
C THR A 179 3.20 8.70 -3.21
N LEU A 180 2.75 9.95 -3.00
CA LEU A 180 1.35 10.36 -3.20
C LEU A 180 0.84 10.02 -4.61
N ILE A 181 1.47 10.61 -5.62
CA ILE A 181 1.06 10.49 -7.03
C ILE A 181 1.13 9.03 -7.50
N ARG A 182 2.23 8.35 -7.17
CA ARG A 182 2.45 6.93 -7.56
C ARG A 182 1.39 6.02 -6.97
N THR A 183 1.13 6.17 -5.67
CA THR A 183 0.17 5.30 -4.98
C THR A 183 -1.27 5.63 -5.40
N HIS A 184 -1.63 6.90 -5.54
CA HIS A 184 -2.95 7.29 -6.04
C HIS A 184 -3.20 6.73 -7.45
N GLY A 185 -2.23 6.86 -8.36
CA GLY A 185 -2.30 6.29 -9.70
C GLY A 185 -2.46 4.77 -9.68
N PHE A 186 -1.68 4.09 -8.83
CA PHE A 186 -1.78 2.64 -8.64
C PHE A 186 -3.19 2.19 -8.22
N GLN A 187 -3.83 2.92 -7.31
CA GLN A 187 -5.15 2.56 -6.78
C GLN A 187 -6.28 2.62 -7.80
N LYS A 188 -6.14 3.42 -8.87
CA LYS A 188 -7.10 3.44 -9.98
C LYS A 188 -7.25 2.06 -10.64
N GLY A 189 -6.24 1.20 -10.54
CA GLY A 189 -6.28 -0.18 -11.04
C GLY A 189 -6.89 -1.21 -10.08
N LEU A 190 -7.15 -0.85 -8.82
CA LEU A 190 -7.73 -1.78 -7.84
C LEU A 190 -9.26 -1.89 -7.99
N PRO A 191 -9.88 -2.99 -7.52
CA PRO A 191 -11.34 -3.11 -7.47
C PRO A 191 -11.98 -1.93 -6.72
N PRO A 192 -12.96 -1.22 -7.33
CA PRO A 192 -13.61 -0.06 -6.73
C PRO A 192 -14.69 -0.44 -5.71
N ARG A 193 -15.05 -1.72 -5.61
CA ARG A 193 -16.03 -2.28 -4.66
C ARG A 193 -15.60 -3.67 -4.21
N ILE A 194 -16.25 -4.20 -3.18
CA ILE A 194 -16.18 -5.62 -2.81
C ILE A 194 -16.64 -6.48 -4.00
N LEU A 195 -15.86 -7.53 -4.30
CA LEU A 195 -16.17 -8.51 -5.34
C LEU A 195 -17.30 -9.45 -4.89
N LEU A 196 -18.18 -9.77 -5.83
CA LEU A 196 -19.25 -10.74 -5.70
C LEU A 196 -18.80 -12.08 -6.30
N ASP A 197 -19.48 -13.18 -5.96
CA ASP A 197 -19.15 -14.51 -6.52
C ASP A 197 -19.24 -14.56 -8.06
N THR A 198 -20.04 -13.68 -8.66
CA THR A 198 -20.22 -13.55 -10.12
C THR A 198 -19.15 -12.71 -10.81
N ASP A 199 -18.28 -12.02 -10.07
CA ASP A 199 -17.25 -11.15 -10.64
C ASP A 199 -16.08 -11.99 -11.15
N ILE A 200 -16.06 -12.25 -12.46
CA ILE A 200 -15.04 -13.06 -13.12
C ILE A 200 -14.23 -12.17 -14.06
N ALA A 201 -13.02 -11.79 -13.62
CA ALA A 201 -12.07 -11.08 -14.48
C ALA A 201 -11.69 -11.95 -15.71
N PRO A 202 -11.46 -11.37 -16.89
CA PRO A 202 -11.44 -9.93 -17.19
C PRO A 202 -12.80 -9.36 -17.67
N PHE A 203 -13.92 -10.00 -17.35
CA PHE A 203 -15.23 -9.69 -17.92
C PHE A 203 -16.21 -9.04 -16.93
N ILE A 204 -15.69 -8.37 -15.90
CA ILE A 204 -16.52 -7.62 -14.94
C ILE A 204 -16.97 -6.33 -15.61
N ALA A 205 -18.27 -6.25 -15.93
CA ALA A 205 -18.82 -5.24 -16.83
C ALA A 205 -18.74 -3.80 -16.31
N ASP A 206 -18.82 -3.62 -14.98
CA ASP A 206 -18.72 -2.31 -14.33
C ASP A 206 -17.28 -1.92 -13.95
N PHE A 207 -16.29 -2.73 -14.31
CA PHE A 207 -14.87 -2.43 -14.11
C PHE A 207 -14.25 -1.90 -15.39
N THR A 208 -13.27 -1.02 -15.25
CA THR A 208 -12.44 -0.59 -16.38
C THR A 208 -11.58 -1.75 -16.91
N ALA A 209 -11.07 -1.62 -18.14
CA ALA A 209 -10.12 -2.59 -18.70
C ALA A 209 -8.87 -2.76 -17.83
N THR A 210 -8.38 -1.65 -17.23
CA THR A 210 -7.25 -1.65 -16.30
C THR A 210 -7.57 -2.44 -15.05
N GLN A 211 -8.71 -2.21 -14.40
CA GLN A 211 -9.12 -2.93 -13.20
C GLN A 211 -9.27 -4.44 -13.44
N ASN A 212 -9.91 -4.83 -14.55
CA ASN A 212 -10.01 -6.22 -14.97
C ASN A 212 -8.63 -6.86 -15.20
N THR A 213 -7.71 -6.14 -15.85
CA THR A 213 -6.35 -6.62 -16.13
C THR A 213 -5.52 -6.77 -14.84
N VAL A 214 -5.63 -5.83 -13.92
CA VAL A 214 -4.96 -5.89 -12.61
C VAL A 214 -5.47 -7.08 -11.81
N LEU A 215 -6.79 -7.29 -11.73
CA LEU A 215 -7.36 -8.41 -10.99
C LEU A 215 -6.94 -9.77 -11.56
N LEU A 216 -6.87 -9.89 -12.90
CA LEU A 216 -6.33 -11.06 -13.57
C LEU A 216 -4.84 -11.27 -13.25
N SER A 217 -4.05 -10.20 -13.28
CA SER A 217 -2.61 -10.24 -12.99
C SER A 217 -2.32 -10.63 -11.55
N LEU A 218 -3.08 -10.12 -10.58
CA LEU A 218 -2.98 -10.51 -9.17
C LEU A 218 -3.30 -12.00 -8.98
N THR A 219 -4.30 -12.50 -9.70
CA THR A 219 -4.64 -13.94 -9.69
C THR A 219 -3.49 -14.79 -10.21
N ALA A 220 -2.95 -14.45 -11.39
CA ALA A 220 -1.82 -15.17 -11.96
C ALA A 220 -0.57 -15.14 -11.06
N LEU A 221 -0.29 -14.00 -10.44
CA LEU A 221 0.82 -13.85 -9.50
C LEU A 221 0.63 -14.75 -8.27
N GLY A 222 -0.54 -14.69 -7.64
CA GLY A 222 -0.85 -15.49 -6.45
C GLY A 222 -0.79 -16.99 -6.73
N ASP A 223 -1.35 -17.45 -7.84
CA ASP A 223 -1.33 -18.86 -8.24
C ASP A 223 0.12 -19.33 -8.49
N THR A 224 0.93 -18.49 -9.14
CA THR A 224 2.36 -18.76 -9.35
C THR A 224 3.14 -18.83 -8.04
N ASP A 225 2.94 -17.88 -7.12
CA ASP A 225 3.66 -17.85 -5.84
C ASP A 225 3.39 -19.14 -5.04
N ARG A 226 2.13 -19.57 -4.99
CA ARG A 226 1.70 -20.80 -4.33
C ARG A 226 2.29 -22.04 -5.00
N LEU A 227 2.24 -22.13 -6.33
CA LEU A 227 2.80 -23.26 -7.09
C LEU A 227 4.32 -23.39 -6.94
N THR A 228 5.02 -22.26 -6.84
CA THR A 228 6.49 -22.24 -6.77
C THR A 228 7.04 -22.26 -5.35
N GLY A 229 6.18 -22.14 -4.32
CA GLY A 229 6.59 -22.07 -2.93
C GLY A 229 7.46 -20.85 -2.62
N LYS A 230 7.07 -19.67 -3.12
CA LYS A 230 7.79 -18.39 -2.99
C LYS A 230 9.20 -18.35 -3.60
N LYS A 231 9.58 -19.30 -4.46
CA LYS A 231 10.90 -19.31 -5.10
C LYS A 231 11.14 -18.07 -5.96
N VAL A 232 10.12 -17.62 -6.68
CA VAL A 232 10.17 -16.44 -7.55
C VAL A 232 10.44 -15.17 -6.75
N LEU A 233 9.74 -14.99 -5.62
CA LEU A 233 9.96 -13.87 -4.70
C LEU A 233 11.41 -13.83 -4.20
N LYS A 234 11.95 -14.98 -3.78
CA LYS A 234 13.34 -15.10 -3.29
C LYS A 234 14.38 -14.81 -4.38
N THR A 235 14.10 -15.15 -5.64
CA THR A 235 14.99 -14.84 -6.76
C THR A 235 14.94 -13.34 -7.10
N ASN A 236 13.76 -12.73 -7.13
CA ASN A 236 13.60 -11.31 -7.42
C ASN A 236 14.22 -10.43 -6.33
N GLY A 237 14.08 -10.78 -5.05
CA GLY A 237 14.71 -10.05 -3.95
C GLY A 237 16.24 -10.05 -4.01
N LYS A 238 16.86 -11.15 -4.49
CA LYS A 238 18.30 -11.19 -4.74
C LYS A 238 18.72 -10.36 -5.95
N GLN A 239 17.87 -10.31 -6.97
CA GLN A 239 18.15 -9.56 -8.19
C GLN A 239 17.98 -8.05 -7.98
N SER A 240 17.01 -7.61 -7.18
CA SER A 240 16.88 -6.19 -6.80
C SER A 240 18.04 -5.73 -5.91
N GLU A 241 18.55 -6.58 -5.01
CA GLU A 241 19.80 -6.30 -4.28
C GLU A 241 21.03 -6.16 -5.21
N LEU A 242 21.09 -6.91 -6.32
CA LEU A 242 22.17 -6.81 -7.30
C LEU A 242 22.06 -5.55 -8.17
N TYR A 243 20.87 -5.17 -8.61
CA TYR A 243 20.67 -3.92 -9.38
C TYR A 243 20.98 -2.67 -8.55
N VAL A 244 20.64 -2.67 -7.27
CA VAL A 244 21.04 -1.60 -6.33
C VAL A 244 22.55 -1.56 -6.10
N LEU A 245 23.31 -2.62 -6.40
CA LEU A 245 24.77 -2.61 -6.30
C LEU A 245 25.45 -2.25 -7.64
N GLU A 246 24.83 -2.55 -8.78
CA GLU A 246 25.36 -2.22 -10.12
C GLU A 246 25.20 -0.74 -10.48
N GLU A 247 24.24 -0.01 -9.90
CA GLU A 247 24.15 1.46 -10.05
C GLU A 247 25.21 2.24 -9.24
N TYR A 248 26.07 1.54 -8.48
CA TYR A 248 27.11 2.13 -7.62
C TYR A 248 28.56 1.73 -8.03
N ILE A 249 28.78 1.27 -9.27
CA ILE A 249 30.13 1.08 -9.87
C ILE A 249 30.31 1.99 -11.09
#